data_AF-G8JRX1-F1
#
_entry.id   AF-G8JRX1-F1
#
_cell.length_a   1.000
_cell.length_b   1.000
_cell.length_c   1.000
_cell.angle_alpha   90.00
_cell.angle_beta   90.00
_cell.angle_gamma   90.00
#
_symmetry.space_group_name_H-M   'P 1'
#
loop_
_entity.id
_entity.type
_entity.pdbx_description
1 polymer ?
#
loop_
_entity_poly.entity_id
_entity_poly.type
_entity_poly.pdbx_seq_one_letter_code
_entity_poly.pdbx_strand_id
1 'polypeptide(L)'
;MVKKNASLVTEEVECSSDKLLTRPEYSVDVNLPTEREVSSIPRTGTTHNWVYPSEKQFYEAMLRKNWDPEVQDMKAVIPIHNTVNERVWSYIKSWEKDQGGDACGGIKLTSFKGNSKQLTPRAWFRSTILGLSKPFDRHDWKINRCGLEVDYVIDFYSEENEKLGGPQIYLDVRPKLNSFEGMKLRLMKSFGL
;
A
#
# COMPACT_ATOMS: atom_id res chain seq x y z
N MET A 1 -33.01 -18.48 -25.65
CA MET A 1 -31.63 -18.71 -25.17
C MET A 1 -30.85 -17.42 -25.33
N VAL A 2 -30.73 -16.62 -24.27
CA VAL A 2 -29.90 -15.40 -24.27
C VAL A 2 -28.76 -15.64 -23.30
N LYS A 3 -27.55 -15.76 -23.86
CA LYS A 3 -26.29 -15.80 -23.11
C LYS A 3 -26.15 -14.47 -22.35
N LYS A 4 -26.07 -14.52 -21.03
CA LYS A 4 -25.49 -13.44 -20.22
C LYS A 4 -24.17 -13.94 -19.65
N ASN A 5 -23.11 -13.75 -20.43
CA ASN A 5 -21.75 -13.71 -19.88
C ASN A 5 -21.52 -12.25 -19.46
N ALA A 6 -21.71 -11.98 -18.18
CA ALA A 6 -21.26 -10.72 -17.57
C ALA A 6 -20.08 -11.07 -16.68
N SER A 7 -18.88 -11.02 -17.28
CA SER A 7 -17.64 -10.92 -16.53
C SER A 7 -17.64 -9.54 -15.86
N LEU A 8 -18.02 -9.50 -14.58
CA LEU A 8 -17.83 -8.33 -13.73
C LEU A 8 -16.42 -8.42 -13.15
N VAL A 9 -15.46 -7.92 -13.92
CA VAL A 9 -14.14 -7.58 -13.38
C VAL A 9 -14.33 -6.30 -12.57
N THR A 10 -14.36 -6.44 -11.25
CA THR A 10 -14.45 -5.33 -10.30
C THR A 10 -13.18 -4.47 -10.39
N GLU A 11 -13.35 -3.19 -10.74
CA GLU A 11 -12.24 -2.23 -10.87
C GLU A 11 -11.59 -1.96 -9.51
N GLU A 12 -10.37 -2.45 -9.30
CA GLU A 12 -9.65 -2.32 -8.03
C GLU A 12 -9.40 -0.87 -7.61
N VAL A 13 -9.68 -0.62 -6.34
CA VAL A 13 -9.77 0.67 -5.69
C VAL A 13 -8.41 1.32 -5.45
N GLU A 14 -8.17 2.49 -6.05
CA GLU A 14 -7.01 3.33 -5.76
C GLU A 14 -7.17 4.03 -4.39
N CYS A 15 -6.30 3.73 -3.43
CA CYS A 15 -6.30 4.34 -2.08
C CYS A 15 -5.34 5.54 -2.03
N SER A 16 -5.82 6.77 -1.85
CA SER A 16 -4.98 7.99 -1.85
C SER A 16 -5.20 8.83 -0.60
N SER A 17 -4.10 9.31 0.00
CA SER A 17 -4.14 10.21 1.15
C SER A 17 -4.49 11.67 0.82
N ASP A 18 -4.50 12.06 -0.46
CA ASP A 18 -4.60 13.47 -0.87
C ASP A 18 -6.03 14.04 -0.71
N LYS A 19 -7.03 13.17 -0.57
CA LYS A 19 -8.45 13.51 -0.49
C LYS A 19 -9.14 12.95 0.76
N LEU A 20 -8.48 13.00 1.92
CA LEU A 20 -9.12 12.57 3.17
C LEU A 20 -10.04 13.69 3.69
N LEU A 21 -11.34 13.39 3.81
CA LEU A 21 -12.32 14.27 4.46
C LEU A 21 -12.03 14.37 5.96
N THR A 22 -12.25 15.55 6.55
CA THR A 22 -12.01 15.84 7.98
C THR A 22 -12.97 15.12 8.92
N ARG A 23 -14.14 14.69 8.43
CA ARG A 23 -15.06 13.76 9.11
C ARG A 23 -15.58 12.72 8.11
N PRO A 24 -15.65 11.43 8.49
CA PRO A 24 -16.35 10.44 7.70
C PRO A 24 -17.86 10.73 7.77
N GLU A 25 -18.49 10.87 6.61
CA GLU A 25 -19.95 10.78 6.50
C GLU A 25 -20.31 9.31 6.33
N TYR A 26 -21.03 8.77 7.30
CA TYR A 26 -21.53 7.41 7.26
C TYR A 26 -22.88 7.39 6.56
N SER A 27 -22.98 6.69 5.43
CA SER A 27 -24.23 6.57 4.69
C SER A 27 -24.95 5.24 4.95
N VAL A 28 -24.28 4.28 5.58
CA VAL A 28 -24.79 2.91 5.73
C VAL A 28 -24.96 2.53 7.19
N ASP A 29 -26.13 1.98 7.49
CA ASP A 29 -26.46 1.40 8.79
C ASP A 29 -25.99 -0.06 8.85
N VAL A 30 -24.68 -0.23 9.03
CA VAL A 30 -24.02 -1.53 9.28
C VAL A 30 -23.34 -1.53 10.65
N ASN A 31 -23.48 -2.64 11.38
CA ASN A 31 -22.84 -2.85 12.67
C ASN A 31 -21.37 -3.26 12.49
N LEU A 32 -20.53 -2.28 12.18
CA LEU A 32 -19.08 -2.41 12.09
C LEU A 32 -18.39 -1.48 13.09
N PRO A 33 -17.27 -1.93 13.70
CA PRO A 33 -16.40 -1.08 14.53
C PRO A 33 -16.05 0.24 13.84
N THR A 34 -16.06 1.32 14.63
CA THR A 34 -15.70 2.68 14.17
C THR A 34 -14.36 3.14 14.76
N GLU A 35 -13.79 2.33 15.64
CA GLU A 35 -12.50 2.51 16.25
C GLU A 35 -11.40 2.46 15.19
N ARG A 36 -10.43 3.36 15.34
CA ARG A 36 -9.30 3.47 14.42
C ARG A 36 -8.02 3.07 15.14
N GLU A 37 -7.13 2.42 14.40
CA GLU A 37 -5.82 2.03 14.89
C GLU A 37 -4.76 3.07 14.50
N VAL A 38 -3.90 3.42 15.46
CA VAL A 38 -2.75 4.30 15.22
C VAL A 38 -1.58 3.45 14.73
N SER A 39 -1.00 3.81 13.59
CA SER A 39 0.13 3.09 12.99
C SER A 39 1.45 3.38 13.71
N SER A 40 2.50 2.63 13.37
CA SER A 40 3.89 2.95 13.75
C SER A 40 4.55 3.98 12.83
N ILE A 41 3.83 4.44 11.80
CA ILE A 41 4.36 5.25 10.70
C ILE A 41 4.22 6.74 11.03
N PRO A 42 5.32 7.50 11.24
CA PRO A 42 5.24 8.92 11.52
C PRO A 42 4.70 9.71 10.32
N ARG A 43 3.88 10.73 10.57
CA ARG A 43 3.32 11.59 9.52
C ARG A 43 4.11 12.89 9.36
N THR A 44 4.49 13.21 8.13
CA THR A 44 5.15 14.49 7.81
C THR A 44 4.26 15.68 8.19
N GLY A 45 4.86 16.73 8.76
CA GLY A 45 4.15 17.96 9.15
C GLY A 45 3.42 17.89 10.49
N THR A 46 3.47 16.76 11.20
CA THR A 46 2.88 16.61 12.54
C THR A 46 3.81 15.82 13.46
N THR A 47 3.48 15.78 14.76
CA THR A 47 4.12 14.91 15.76
C THR A 47 3.41 13.56 15.91
N HIS A 48 2.31 13.34 15.19
CA HIS A 48 1.50 12.14 15.29
C HIS A 48 1.81 11.14 14.17
N ASN A 49 1.43 9.89 14.41
CA ASN A 49 1.52 8.84 13.40
C ASN A 49 0.30 8.86 12.48
N TRP A 50 0.40 8.15 11.36
CA TRP A 50 -0.74 7.86 10.52
C TRP A 50 -1.76 7.01 11.28
N VAL A 51 -3.04 7.18 10.93
CA VAL A 51 -4.14 6.47 11.59
C VAL A 51 -4.90 5.72 10.52
N TYR A 52 -4.96 4.39 10.66
CA TYR A 52 -5.68 3.53 9.72
C TYR A 52 -7.19 3.80 9.78
N PRO A 53 -7.92 3.55 8.68
CA PRO A 53 -9.38 3.63 8.70
C PRO A 53 -9.96 2.54 9.61
N SER A 54 -11.09 2.84 10.23
CA SER A 54 -11.91 1.84 10.94
C SER A 54 -12.58 0.87 9.96
N GLU A 55 -13.14 -0.22 10.50
CA GLU A 55 -13.89 -1.19 9.70
C GLU A 55 -15.04 -0.58 8.92
N LYS A 56 -15.84 0.24 9.59
CA LYS A 56 -16.93 0.96 8.94
C LYS A 56 -16.44 1.91 7.85
N GLN A 57 -15.37 2.67 8.12
CA GLN A 57 -14.82 3.61 7.13
C GLN A 57 -14.25 2.91 5.89
N PHE A 58 -13.58 1.77 6.08
CA PHE A 58 -13.04 0.99 4.98
C PHE A 58 -14.16 0.37 4.14
N TYR A 59 -15.17 -0.21 4.79
CA TYR A 59 -16.37 -0.75 4.15
C TYR A 59 -17.08 0.30 3.29
N GLU A 60 -17.38 1.47 3.84
CA GLU A 60 -18.04 2.55 3.09
C GLU A 60 -17.17 3.12 1.97
N ALA A 61 -15.84 3.16 2.16
CA ALA A 61 -14.92 3.56 1.10
C ALA A 61 -14.95 2.60 -0.10
N MET A 62 -15.16 1.30 0.14
CA MET A 62 -15.36 0.32 -0.93
C MET A 62 -16.72 0.48 -1.60
N LEU A 63 -17.81 0.69 -0.83
CA LEU A 63 -19.15 0.92 -1.39
C LEU A 63 -19.20 2.15 -2.30
N ARG A 64 -18.56 3.27 -1.89
CA ARG A 64 -18.44 4.48 -2.72
C ARG A 64 -17.72 4.25 -4.05
N LYS A 65 -17.02 3.13 -4.18
CA LYS A 65 -16.27 2.74 -5.38
C LYS A 65 -16.95 1.57 -6.10
N ASN A 66 -18.23 1.33 -5.83
CA ASN A 66 -19.05 0.30 -6.48
C ASN A 66 -18.56 -1.14 -6.27
N TRP A 67 -17.88 -1.40 -5.15
CA TRP A 67 -17.58 -2.76 -4.70
C TRP A 67 -18.72 -3.30 -3.84
N ASP A 68 -18.87 -4.63 -3.81
CA ASP A 68 -19.84 -5.35 -2.97
C ASP A 68 -19.12 -6.22 -1.94
N PRO A 69 -18.46 -5.62 -0.92
CA PRO A 69 -17.73 -6.34 0.11
C PRO A 69 -18.68 -6.99 1.12
N GLU A 70 -18.33 -8.17 1.61
CA GLU A 70 -19.06 -8.77 2.72
C GLU A 70 -18.65 -8.13 4.05
N VAL A 71 -19.66 -7.77 4.87
CA VAL A 71 -19.44 -7.12 6.17
C VAL A 71 -18.58 -8.00 7.10
N GLN A 72 -18.77 -9.32 7.05
CA GLN A 72 -18.05 -10.26 7.92
C GLN A 72 -16.55 -10.33 7.61
N ASP A 73 -16.16 -10.07 6.36
CA ASP A 73 -14.77 -10.10 5.94
C ASP A 73 -13.95 -8.95 6.52
N MET A 74 -14.59 -7.83 6.91
CA MET A 74 -13.89 -6.63 7.38
C MET A 74 -13.01 -6.91 8.60
N LYS A 75 -13.50 -7.80 9.47
CA LYS A 75 -12.79 -8.25 10.68
C LYS A 75 -11.47 -8.96 10.38
N ALA A 76 -11.35 -9.61 9.22
CA ALA A 76 -10.14 -10.30 8.80
C ALA A 76 -9.28 -9.41 7.87
N VAL A 77 -9.93 -8.75 6.91
CA VAL A 77 -9.29 -7.96 5.85
C VAL A 77 -8.49 -6.80 6.43
N ILE A 78 -9.03 -6.06 7.40
CA ILE A 78 -8.43 -4.81 7.84
C ILE A 78 -7.16 -5.01 8.68
N PRO A 79 -7.15 -5.92 9.67
CA PRO A 79 -5.90 -6.25 10.38
C PRO A 79 -4.79 -6.73 9.44
N ILE A 80 -5.13 -7.49 8.39
CA ILE A 80 -4.18 -7.92 7.36
C ILE A 80 -3.63 -6.71 6.59
N HIS A 81 -4.49 -5.80 6.13
CA HIS A 81 -4.06 -4.57 5.43
C HIS A 81 -3.14 -3.70 6.30
N ASN A 82 -3.49 -3.50 7.57
CA ASN A 82 -2.68 -2.73 8.52
C ASN A 82 -1.31 -3.40 8.71
N THR A 83 -1.29 -4.72 8.92
CA THR A 83 -0.05 -5.50 9.06
C THR A 83 0.83 -5.42 7.81
N VAL A 84 0.22 -5.50 6.62
CA VAL A 84 0.94 -5.36 5.34
C VAL A 84 1.55 -3.95 5.21
N ASN A 85 0.83 -2.90 5.59
CA ASN A 85 1.35 -1.53 5.58
C ASN A 85 2.54 -1.36 6.54
N GLU A 86 2.49 -1.95 7.74
CA GLU A 86 3.59 -1.94 8.70
C GLU A 86 4.82 -2.72 8.20
N ARG A 87 4.59 -3.80 7.45
CA ARG A 87 5.65 -4.56 6.78
C ARG A 87 6.30 -3.74 5.67
N VAL A 88 5.51 -3.04 4.85
CA VAL A 88 6.01 -2.10 3.84
C VAL A 88 6.87 -1.02 4.51
N TRP A 89 6.39 -0.44 5.61
CA TRP A 89 7.16 0.55 6.36
C TRP A 89 8.50 0.01 6.86
N SER A 90 8.52 -1.23 7.34
CA SER A 90 9.75 -1.90 7.75
C SER A 90 10.75 -2.09 6.60
N TYR A 91 10.27 -2.40 5.38
CA TYR A 91 11.13 -2.43 4.20
C TYR A 91 11.66 -1.04 3.82
N ILE A 92 10.85 0.01 3.93
CA ILE A 92 11.32 1.37 3.66
C ILE A 92 12.39 1.77 4.67
N LYS A 93 12.17 1.50 5.97
CA LYS A 93 13.20 1.74 7.01
C LYS A 93 14.52 1.03 6.69
N SER A 94 14.49 -0.17 6.10
CA SER A 94 15.74 -0.87 5.73
C SER A 94 16.44 -0.25 4.52
N TRP A 95 15.71 0.30 3.56
CA TRP A 95 16.29 1.10 2.47
C TRP A 95 16.88 2.43 2.95
N GLU A 96 16.25 3.03 3.97
CA GLU A 96 16.61 4.33 4.52
C GLU A 96 17.66 4.26 5.64
N LYS A 97 18.07 3.04 6.00
CA LYS A 97 19.08 2.80 7.02
C LYS A 97 20.41 3.46 6.60
N ASP A 98 21.05 4.13 7.55
CA ASP A 98 22.34 4.81 7.37
C ASP A 98 22.33 5.95 6.31
N GLN A 99 21.14 6.43 5.91
CA GLN A 99 20.98 7.55 4.98
C GLN A 99 20.88 8.92 5.66
N GLY A 100 21.16 8.99 6.97
CA GLY A 100 21.17 10.22 7.75
C GLY A 100 19.81 10.70 8.26
N GLY A 101 18.74 9.89 8.13
CA GLY A 101 17.41 10.22 8.65
C GLY A 101 17.37 10.36 10.17
N ASP A 102 18.22 9.62 10.90
CA ASP A 102 18.22 9.63 12.37
C ASP A 102 18.59 11.00 12.96
N ALA A 103 19.39 11.79 12.23
CA ALA A 103 19.80 13.14 12.65
C ALA A 103 18.62 14.11 12.80
N CYS A 104 17.48 13.83 12.15
CA CYS A 104 16.26 14.65 12.24
C CYS A 104 15.08 13.90 12.90
N GLY A 105 15.36 12.83 13.65
CA GLY A 105 14.32 12.06 14.34
C GLY A 105 13.64 11.00 13.47
N GLY A 106 14.28 10.58 12.37
CA GLY A 106 13.84 9.48 11.51
C GLY A 106 13.02 9.92 10.29
N ILE A 107 12.73 8.95 9.44
CA ILE A 107 11.92 9.14 8.22
C ILE A 107 10.43 9.26 8.56
N LYS A 108 9.69 10.01 7.73
CA LYS A 108 8.25 10.21 7.88
C LYS A 108 7.52 9.93 6.56
N LEU A 109 6.30 9.43 6.62
CA LEU A 109 5.44 9.26 5.43
C LEU A 109 4.69 10.57 5.15
N THR A 110 4.91 11.13 3.96
CA THR A 110 4.27 12.37 3.50
C THR A 110 2.92 12.08 2.87
N SER A 111 2.86 11.14 1.93
CA SER A 111 1.63 10.74 1.27
C SER A 111 1.76 9.35 0.67
N PHE A 112 0.62 8.72 0.40
CA PHE A 112 0.54 7.47 -0.34
C PHE A 112 -0.57 7.55 -1.39
N LYS A 113 -0.38 6.83 -2.47
CA LYS A 113 -1.32 6.76 -3.58
C LYS A 113 -1.29 5.35 -4.18
N GLY A 114 -2.44 4.68 -4.23
CA GLY A 114 -2.61 3.45 -4.99
C GLY A 114 -2.39 3.70 -6.48
N ASN A 115 -2.05 2.69 -7.26
CA ASN A 115 -1.91 2.80 -8.71
C ASN A 115 -1.98 1.40 -9.35
N SER A 116 -3.00 0.62 -8.98
CA SER A 116 -3.19 -0.77 -9.40
C SER A 116 -3.16 -0.98 -10.93
N LYS A 117 -3.65 0.02 -11.70
CA LYS A 117 -3.70 -0.05 -13.17
C LYS A 117 -2.33 0.07 -13.86
N GLN A 118 -1.32 0.65 -13.21
CA GLN A 118 -0.02 0.90 -13.86
C GLN A 118 1.04 -0.11 -13.44
N LEU A 119 1.37 -1.02 -14.35
CA LEU A 119 2.52 -1.91 -14.18
C LEU A 119 3.83 -1.12 -14.19
N THR A 120 4.72 -1.44 -13.25
CA THR A 120 6.09 -0.93 -13.29
C THR A 120 6.87 -1.57 -14.44
N PRO A 121 7.92 -0.93 -14.99
CA PRO A 121 8.75 -1.54 -16.04
C PRO A 121 9.31 -2.91 -15.64
N ARG A 122 9.68 -3.07 -14.35
CA ARG A 122 10.13 -4.34 -13.79
C ARG A 122 9.00 -5.38 -13.72
N ALA A 123 7.80 -5.01 -13.28
CA ALA A 123 6.65 -5.91 -13.28
C ALA A 123 6.26 -6.33 -14.70
N TRP A 124 6.23 -5.39 -15.65
CA TRP A 124 5.94 -5.65 -17.06
C TRP A 124 6.95 -6.64 -17.66
N PHE A 125 8.25 -6.44 -17.44
CA PHE A 125 9.28 -7.36 -17.93
C PHE A 125 9.13 -8.76 -17.30
N ARG A 126 8.95 -8.83 -15.97
CA ARG A 126 8.76 -10.10 -15.25
C ARG A 126 7.53 -10.87 -15.77
N SER A 127 6.40 -10.19 -15.99
CA SER A 127 5.19 -10.86 -16.45
C SER A 127 5.22 -11.23 -17.92
N THR A 128 5.75 -10.34 -18.77
CA THR A 128 5.65 -10.49 -20.23
C THR A 128 6.76 -11.37 -20.78
N ILE A 129 7.97 -11.31 -20.19
CA ILE A 129 9.14 -12.02 -20.70
C ILE A 129 9.44 -13.29 -19.90
N LEU A 130 9.28 -13.26 -18.57
CA LEU A 130 9.59 -14.40 -17.68
C LEU A 130 8.35 -15.23 -17.30
N GLY A 131 7.15 -14.83 -17.72
CA GLY A 131 5.90 -15.55 -17.41
C GLY A 131 5.52 -15.57 -15.92
N LEU A 132 6.08 -14.67 -15.11
CA LEU A 132 5.77 -14.58 -13.67
C LEU A 132 4.42 -13.89 -13.42
N SER A 133 3.87 -14.08 -12.22
CA SER A 133 2.61 -13.42 -11.82
C SER A 133 2.75 -11.89 -11.83
N LYS A 134 1.69 -11.22 -12.30
CA LYS A 134 1.58 -9.75 -12.22
C LYS A 134 1.26 -9.35 -10.78
N PRO A 135 1.70 -8.17 -10.33
CA PRO A 135 1.21 -7.65 -9.07
C PRO A 135 -0.29 -7.40 -9.18
N PHE A 136 -1.04 -7.78 -8.15
CA PHE A 136 -2.47 -7.49 -8.09
C PHE A 136 -2.68 -6.02 -7.74
N ASP A 137 -1.84 -5.46 -6.87
CA ASP A 137 -1.93 -4.07 -6.46
C ASP A 137 -0.55 -3.38 -6.51
N ARG A 138 -0.57 -2.05 -6.64
CA ARG A 138 0.62 -1.21 -6.62
C ARG A 138 0.33 0.05 -5.81
N HIS A 139 1.27 0.43 -4.96
CA HIS A 139 1.21 1.68 -4.23
C HIS A 139 2.48 2.50 -4.45
N ASP A 140 2.32 3.81 -4.52
CA ASP A 140 3.39 4.79 -4.57
C ASP A 140 3.39 5.58 -3.25
N TRP A 141 4.48 5.55 -2.51
CA TRP A 141 4.64 6.25 -1.23
C TRP A 141 5.67 7.36 -1.37
N LYS A 142 5.43 8.49 -0.73
CA LYS A 142 6.38 9.60 -0.66
C LYS A 142 6.90 9.75 0.76
N ILE A 143 8.20 9.56 0.94
CA ILE A 143 8.88 9.57 2.23
C ILE A 143 9.64 10.88 2.39
N ASN A 144 9.53 11.52 3.55
CA ASN A 144 10.36 12.64 3.94
C ASN A 144 11.53 12.17 4.81
N ARG A 145 12.74 12.49 4.38
CA ARG A 145 13.99 12.31 5.13
C ARG A 145 14.62 13.68 5.36
N CYS A 146 14.40 14.28 6.52
CA CYS A 146 14.95 15.57 6.90
C CYS A 146 14.69 16.70 5.89
N GLY A 147 13.50 16.75 5.29
CA GLY A 147 13.15 17.72 4.26
C GLY A 147 13.37 17.25 2.82
N LEU A 148 14.10 16.17 2.59
CA LEU A 148 14.25 15.53 1.28
C LEU A 148 13.07 14.58 1.03
N GLU A 149 12.42 14.71 -0.12
CA GLU A 149 11.37 13.79 -0.55
C GLU A 149 11.94 12.65 -1.40
N VAL A 150 11.68 11.41 -1.00
CA VAL A 150 12.08 10.20 -1.71
C VAL A 150 10.82 9.41 -2.07
N ASP A 151 10.62 9.20 -3.37
CA ASP A 151 9.48 8.42 -3.85
C ASP A 151 9.79 6.92 -3.86
N TYR A 152 8.86 6.13 -3.36
CA TYR A 152 8.90 4.67 -3.35
C TYR A 152 7.78 4.11 -4.21
N VAL A 153 8.03 2.92 -4.77
CA VAL A 153 7.02 2.09 -5.42
C VAL A 153 6.98 0.73 -4.73
N ILE A 154 5.78 0.24 -4.49
CA ILE A 154 5.48 -1.03 -3.83
C ILE A 154 4.59 -1.82 -4.77
N ASP A 155 5.08 -2.96 -5.24
CA ASP A 155 4.28 -3.94 -5.99
C ASP A 155 3.88 -5.08 -5.05
N PHE A 156 2.58 -5.42 -5.01
CA PHE A 156 2.02 -6.50 -4.19
C PHE A 156 1.72 -7.72 -5.07
N TYR A 157 2.28 -8.87 -4.69
CA TYR A 157 2.11 -10.13 -5.41
C TYR A 157 1.41 -11.15 -4.51
N SER A 158 0.51 -11.93 -5.08
CA SER A 158 -0.15 -13.05 -4.42
C SER A 158 0.38 -14.34 -5.01
N GLU A 159 0.92 -15.21 -4.16
CA GLU A 159 1.40 -16.54 -4.53
C GLU A 159 0.67 -17.58 -3.68
N GLU A 160 0.26 -18.68 -4.28
CA GLU A 160 -0.33 -19.79 -3.51
C GLU A 160 0.76 -20.52 -2.75
N ASN A 161 0.58 -20.69 -1.44
CA ASN A 161 1.51 -21.46 -0.62
C ASN A 161 0.90 -22.82 -0.27
N GLU A 162 1.37 -23.86 -0.97
CA GLU A 162 0.90 -25.24 -0.79
C GLU A 162 1.10 -25.77 0.65
N LYS A 163 2.09 -25.27 1.39
CA LYS A 163 2.41 -25.75 2.75
C LYS A 163 1.54 -25.10 3.83
N LEU A 164 1.15 -23.85 3.63
CA LEU A 164 0.32 -23.08 4.57
C LEU A 164 -1.18 -23.14 4.22
N GLY A 165 -1.53 -23.70 3.06
CA GLY A 165 -2.92 -23.88 2.65
C GLY A 165 -3.65 -22.56 2.35
N GLY A 166 -2.92 -21.51 1.92
CA GLY A 166 -3.50 -20.20 1.67
C GLY A 166 -2.60 -19.25 0.86
N PRO A 167 -3.14 -18.08 0.44
CA PRO A 167 -2.40 -17.10 -0.33
C PRO A 167 -1.34 -16.39 0.53
N GLN A 168 -0.12 -16.31 0.01
CA GLN A 168 0.99 -15.58 0.61
C GLN A 168 1.24 -14.27 -0.14
N ILE A 169 1.25 -13.15 0.59
CA ILE A 169 1.55 -11.84 0.02
C ILE A 169 3.06 -11.61 0.02
N TYR A 170 3.61 -11.44 -1.18
CA TYR A 170 4.99 -11.01 -1.42
C TYR A 170 5.03 -9.51 -1.74
N LEU A 171 5.98 -8.79 -1.13
CA LEU A 171 6.13 -7.34 -1.24
C LEU A 171 7.43 -6.99 -1.95
N ASP A 172 7.33 -6.25 -3.06
CA ASP A 172 8.49 -5.67 -3.76
C ASP A 172 8.52 -4.16 -3.52
N VAL A 173 9.16 -3.76 -2.41
CA VAL A 173 9.30 -2.37 -1.97
C VAL A 173 10.64 -1.81 -2.42
N ARG A 174 10.63 -0.68 -3.14
CA ARG A 174 11.86 -0.08 -3.68
C ARG A 174 11.74 1.42 -3.96
N PRO A 175 12.85 2.18 -3.87
CA PRO A 175 12.89 3.57 -4.32
C PRO A 175 12.57 3.69 -5.81
N LYS A 176 11.86 4.72 -6.25
CA LYS A 176 11.64 5.02 -7.67
C LYS A 176 12.91 5.54 -8.31
N LEU A 177 13.10 5.27 -9.60
CA LEU A 177 14.28 5.75 -10.36
C LEU A 177 14.02 7.12 -11.03
N ASN A 178 13.12 7.92 -10.45
CA ASN A 178 12.78 9.26 -10.95
C ASN A 178 13.65 10.38 -10.34
N SER A 179 14.48 10.05 -9.35
CA SER A 179 15.36 10.99 -8.65
C SER A 179 16.76 10.39 -8.46
N PHE A 180 17.75 11.28 -8.29
CA PHE A 180 19.13 10.87 -7.99
C PHE A 180 19.20 10.02 -6.72
N GLU A 181 18.44 10.40 -5.70
CA GLU A 181 18.38 9.70 -4.42
C GLU A 181 17.84 8.28 -4.58
N GLY A 182 16.75 8.11 -5.33
CA GLY A 182 16.22 6.78 -5.61
C GLY A 182 17.19 5.89 -6.39
N MET A 183 17.93 6.45 -7.35
CA MET A 183 18.99 5.72 -8.06
C MET A 183 20.15 5.34 -7.12
N LYS A 184 20.63 6.28 -6.30
CA LYS A 184 21.69 6.07 -5.32
C LYS A 184 21.37 4.93 -4.36
N LEU A 185 20.18 4.94 -3.77
CA LEU A 185 19.74 3.89 -2.83
C LEU A 185 19.78 2.50 -3.49
N ARG A 186 19.29 2.39 -4.72
CA ARG A 186 19.32 1.12 -5.47
C ARG A 186 20.73 0.62 -5.75
N LEU A 187 21.65 1.53 -6.09
CA LEU A 187 23.06 1.17 -6.29
C LEU A 187 23.69 0.69 -4.99
N MET A 188 23.52 1.43 -3.87
CA MET A 188 24.07 1.04 -2.57
C MET A 188 23.65 -0.38 -2.17
N LYS A 189 22.35 -0.70 -2.27
CA LYS A 189 21.86 -2.04 -1.97
C LYS A 189 22.45 -3.13 -2.88
N SER A 190 22.72 -2.80 -4.14
CA SER A 190 23.34 -3.73 -5.09
C SER A 190 24.80 -4.04 -4.72
N PHE A 191 25.46 -3.15 -3.98
CA PHE A 191 26.79 -3.34 -3.42
C PHE A 191 26.78 -3.87 -1.98
N GLY A 192 25.63 -4.28 -1.43
CA GLY A 192 25.50 -4.81 -0.08
C GLY A 192 25.65 -3.79 1.04
N LEU A 193 25.50 -2.50 0.71
CA LEU A 193 25.53 -1.36 1.62
C LEU A 193 24.11 -0.87 1.93
#